data_AF-A0A5D9CEI8-F1
#
_entry.id   AF-A0A5D9CEI8-F1
#
_cell.length_a   1.000
_cell.length_b   1.000
_cell.length_c   1.000
_cell.angle_alpha   90.00
_cell.angle_beta   90.00
_cell.angle_gamma   90.00
#
_symmetry.space_group_name_H-M   'P 1'
#
loop_
_entity.id
_entity.type
_entity.pdbx_description
1 polymer ?
#
loop_
_entity_poly.entity_id
_entity_poly.type
_entity_poly.pdbx_seq_one_letter_code
_entity_poly.pdbx_strand_id
1 'polypeptide(L)'
;MLALALHGAGQTDREIADANNTSVNNIIAWRREAGLPENLSAAAKARAQEEQYTSPVRRVSPPRAGSAAARKGDAPPAAEPRLITPAQAQADYVAPVQPTGDNALEIGIHVDRPVFVDLEELLTTRLLIQGNSGSGKSHLLRRLLEECAGIVQQVIIDPEGDFVSFGDAFGHTVINAKDFAASRLCGIAAKARHLRGSIVLSLEGIEIEQQMDAVSAFLSGLFDAPPEHWHPIIVAIDEAHLYAPAGDNGEDKETRKSSQQAVANLMCRGRKRGLAGIIATQRLSKLHKNVAAEASNFLLGRTFLDIDIARAADLLGLQRAQAEDIRNLSRGEFLGLGPAIARRPLKVKVGSVITLGKAGPEKGLTPLPSLTAEAMQSLMLADEDGEDLPVAPALRIVK
;
A
#
# COMPACT_ATOMS: atom_id res chain seq x y z
N MET A 1 -36.20 5.25 -13.79
CA MET A 1 -37.07 5.91 -14.79
C MET A 1 -36.23 6.76 -15.75
N LEU A 2 -35.51 7.80 -15.28
CA LEU A 2 -34.69 8.66 -16.15
C LEU A 2 -33.56 7.92 -16.88
N ALA A 3 -32.75 7.12 -16.17
CA ALA A 3 -31.67 6.32 -16.78
C ALA A 3 -32.16 5.36 -17.88
N LEU A 4 -33.32 4.71 -17.68
CA LEU A 4 -33.92 3.81 -18.66
C LEU A 4 -34.38 4.55 -19.93
N ALA A 5 -34.95 5.75 -19.78
CA ALA A 5 -35.37 6.57 -20.91
C ALA A 5 -34.17 7.08 -21.73
N LEU A 6 -33.11 7.55 -21.05
CA LEU A 6 -31.87 7.99 -21.71
C LEU A 6 -31.14 6.85 -22.42
N HIS A 7 -31.16 5.65 -21.82
CA HIS A 7 -30.63 4.44 -22.45
C HIS A 7 -31.42 4.05 -23.71
N GLY A 8 -32.76 4.11 -23.67
CA GLY A 8 -33.62 3.90 -24.83
C GLY A 8 -33.45 4.95 -25.94
N ALA A 9 -32.99 6.15 -25.59
CA ALA A 9 -32.64 7.21 -26.53
C ALA A 9 -31.23 7.06 -27.13
N GLY A 10 -30.51 5.99 -26.80
CA GLY A 10 -29.19 5.68 -27.36
C GLY A 10 -28.03 6.47 -26.75
N GLN A 11 -28.23 7.12 -25.59
CA GLN A 11 -27.14 7.80 -24.88
C GLN A 11 -26.15 6.79 -24.29
N THR A 12 -24.91 7.25 -24.15
CA THR A 12 -23.80 6.47 -23.59
C THR A 12 -23.89 6.37 -22.07
N ASP A 13 -23.28 5.34 -21.48
CA ASP A 13 -23.28 5.13 -20.02
C ASP A 13 -22.73 6.35 -19.24
N ARG A 14 -21.87 7.17 -19.88
CA ARG A 14 -21.36 8.41 -19.29
C ARG A 14 -22.35 9.58 -19.35
N GLU A 15 -23.05 9.77 -20.46
CA GLU A 15 -24.09 10.80 -20.57
C GLU A 15 -25.25 10.50 -19.62
N ILE A 16 -25.60 9.22 -19.47
CA ILE A 16 -26.59 8.76 -18.50
C ILE A 16 -26.09 9.02 -17.07
N ALA A 17 -24.81 8.76 -16.78
CA ALA A 17 -24.22 8.98 -15.46
C ALA A 17 -24.22 10.48 -15.08
N ASP A 18 -23.82 11.35 -16.01
CA ASP A 18 -23.79 12.80 -15.81
C ASP A 18 -25.23 13.35 -15.60
N ALA A 19 -26.20 12.88 -16.38
CA ALA A 19 -27.61 13.29 -16.25
C ALA A 19 -28.30 12.79 -14.97
N ASN A 20 -27.80 11.69 -14.37
CA ASN A 20 -28.31 11.13 -13.12
C ASN A 20 -27.42 11.48 -11.90
N ASN A 21 -26.42 12.35 -12.09
CA ASN A 21 -25.44 12.76 -11.08
C ASN A 21 -24.85 11.58 -10.30
N THR A 22 -24.44 10.53 -11.03
CA THR A 22 -23.93 9.27 -10.49
C THR A 22 -22.66 8.85 -11.23
N SER A 23 -22.00 7.77 -10.80
CA SER A 23 -20.80 7.28 -11.48
C SER A 23 -21.15 6.45 -12.73
N VAL A 24 -20.26 6.44 -13.72
CA VAL A 24 -20.38 5.55 -14.89
C VAL A 24 -20.44 4.08 -14.46
N ASN A 25 -19.72 3.71 -13.41
CA ASN A 25 -19.73 2.35 -12.87
C ASN A 25 -21.09 1.96 -12.28
N ASN A 26 -21.82 2.91 -11.67
CA ASN A 26 -23.17 2.68 -11.18
C ASN A 26 -24.15 2.46 -12.34
N ILE A 27 -23.99 3.18 -13.45
CA ILE A 27 -24.80 2.95 -14.66
C ILE A 27 -24.46 1.60 -15.31
N ILE A 28 -23.18 1.21 -15.36
CA ILE A 28 -22.75 -0.10 -15.87
C ILE A 28 -23.34 -1.24 -15.01
N ALA A 29 -23.27 -1.12 -13.69
CA ALA A 29 -23.85 -2.10 -12.76
C ALA A 29 -25.37 -2.22 -12.95
N TRP A 30 -26.09 -1.09 -12.94
CA TRP A 30 -27.53 -1.03 -13.19
C TRP A 30 -27.91 -1.65 -14.55
N ARG A 31 -27.17 -1.32 -15.62
CA ARG A 31 -27.40 -1.83 -16.97
C ARG A 31 -27.24 -3.36 -17.02
N ARG A 32 -26.21 -3.89 -16.35
CA ARG A 32 -25.97 -5.34 -16.24
C ARG A 32 -27.07 -6.04 -15.46
N GLU A 33 -27.50 -5.48 -14.33
CA GLU A 33 -28.63 -5.99 -13.54
C GLU A 33 -29.95 -5.95 -14.34
N ALA A 34 -30.14 -4.93 -15.18
CA ALA A 34 -31.32 -4.78 -16.02
C ALA A 34 -31.25 -5.55 -17.36
N GLY A 35 -30.15 -6.26 -17.65
CA GLY A 35 -29.97 -7.03 -18.89
C GLY A 35 -29.90 -6.17 -20.17
N LEU A 36 -29.48 -4.91 -20.06
CA LEU A 36 -29.50 -3.95 -21.16
C LEU A 36 -28.17 -3.94 -21.97
N PRO A 37 -28.22 -3.78 -23.31
CA PRO A 37 -27.04 -3.81 -24.17
C PRO A 37 -26.14 -2.58 -23.98
N GLU A 38 -24.85 -2.69 -24.32
CA GLU A 38 -23.91 -1.57 -24.13
C GLU A 38 -24.01 -0.53 -25.25
N ASN A 39 -24.25 0.74 -24.87
CA ASN A 39 -24.27 1.86 -25.81
C ASN A 39 -22.92 2.60 -25.80
N LEU A 40 -21.96 2.03 -26.51
CA LEU A 40 -20.63 2.63 -26.68
C LEU A 40 -20.69 3.83 -27.63
N SER A 41 -19.94 4.90 -27.31
CA SER A 41 -19.67 5.98 -28.26
C SER A 41 -18.89 5.45 -29.48
N ALA A 42 -18.95 6.13 -30.62
CA ALA A 42 -18.19 5.73 -31.81
C ALA A 42 -16.68 5.59 -31.53
N ALA A 43 -16.13 6.46 -30.67
CA ALA A 43 -14.74 6.39 -30.23
C ALA A 43 -14.46 5.20 -29.28
N ALA A 44 -15.43 4.79 -28.47
CA ALA A 44 -15.30 3.64 -27.56
C ALA A 44 -15.48 2.30 -28.29
N LYS A 45 -16.35 2.23 -29.31
CA LYS A 45 -16.47 1.05 -30.21
C LYS A 45 -15.16 0.81 -30.97
N ALA A 46 -14.50 1.87 -31.41
CA ALA A 46 -13.18 1.78 -32.05
C ALA A 46 -12.10 1.27 -31.08
N ARG A 47 -12.12 1.71 -29.81
CA ARG A 47 -11.17 1.26 -28.77
C ARG A 47 -11.39 -0.20 -28.33
N ALA A 48 -12.62 -0.69 -28.33
CA ALA A 48 -12.94 -2.06 -27.92
C ALA A 48 -12.51 -3.13 -28.95
N GLN A 49 -12.27 -2.74 -30.21
CA GLN A 49 -11.79 -3.64 -31.26
C GLN A 49 -10.26 -3.80 -31.29
N GLU A 50 -9.51 -2.97 -30.57
CA GLU A 50 -8.05 -3.07 -30.46
C GLU A 50 -7.69 -3.75 -29.12
N GLU A 51 -7.42 -5.06 -29.14
CA GLU A 51 -6.87 -5.81 -28.00
C GLU A 51 -5.45 -5.31 -27.65
N GLN A 52 -5.33 -4.21 -26.92
CA GLN A 52 -4.10 -3.81 -26.26
C GLN A 52 -4.39 -3.20 -24.88
N TYR A 53 -3.55 -3.60 -23.92
CA TYR A 53 -3.44 -3.09 -22.55
C TYR A 53 -3.90 -1.63 -22.41
N THR A 54 -4.99 -1.41 -21.66
CA THR A 54 -5.44 -0.07 -21.31
C THR A 54 -4.67 0.45 -20.10
N SER A 55 -4.07 1.63 -20.23
CA SER A 55 -3.41 2.31 -19.11
C SER A 55 -4.41 2.58 -17.97
N PRO A 56 -4.00 2.42 -16.71
CA PRO A 56 -4.87 2.63 -15.56
C PRO A 56 -5.37 4.07 -15.46
N VAL A 57 -6.56 4.23 -14.86
CA VAL A 57 -7.25 5.52 -14.72
C VAL A 57 -6.41 6.49 -13.89
N ARG A 58 -5.94 7.55 -14.55
CA ARG A 58 -5.19 8.66 -13.95
C ARG A 58 -6.09 9.43 -12.98
N ARG A 59 -5.61 9.72 -11.77
CA ARG A 59 -6.23 10.72 -10.90
C ARG A 59 -6.06 12.09 -11.57
N VAL A 60 -7.17 12.71 -11.99
CA VAL A 60 -7.15 14.13 -12.37
C VAL A 60 -7.17 14.91 -11.06
N SER A 61 -6.12 15.68 -10.78
CA SER A 61 -6.10 16.61 -9.66
C SER A 61 -7.32 17.54 -9.75
N PRO A 62 -7.95 17.93 -8.63
CA PRO A 62 -9.05 18.89 -8.67
C PRO A 62 -8.55 20.20 -9.31
N PRO A 63 -9.40 20.90 -10.09
CA PRO A 63 -9.00 22.13 -10.73
C PRO A 63 -8.65 23.17 -9.66
N ARG A 64 -7.43 23.73 -9.74
CA ARG A 64 -7.07 24.92 -8.98
C ARG A 64 -8.09 26.03 -9.26
N ALA A 65 -8.60 26.66 -8.19
CA ALA A 65 -9.39 27.87 -8.30
C ALA A 65 -8.66 28.93 -9.13
N GLY A 66 -9.41 29.64 -9.96
CA GLY A 66 -8.96 30.30 -11.18
C GLY A 66 -7.75 31.22 -11.08
N SER A 67 -6.92 31.17 -12.12
CA SER A 67 -6.05 32.28 -12.50
C SER A 67 -6.14 32.44 -14.02
N ALA A 68 -6.38 33.67 -14.44
CA ALA A 68 -6.74 34.10 -15.78
C ALA A 68 -5.79 33.66 -16.90
N ALA A 69 -6.33 33.61 -18.11
CA ALA A 69 -5.73 33.15 -19.35
C ALA A 69 -4.27 33.63 -19.58
N ALA A 70 -3.34 32.68 -19.62
CA ALA A 70 -1.99 32.91 -20.12
C ALA A 70 -1.97 32.80 -21.65
N ARG A 71 -1.70 33.94 -22.31
CA ARG A 71 -1.28 33.99 -23.71
C ARG A 71 0.07 33.29 -23.86
N LYS A 72 0.32 32.66 -25.01
CA LYS A 72 1.65 32.23 -25.43
C LYS A 72 2.59 33.44 -25.45
N GLY A 73 3.51 33.52 -24.52
CA GLY A 73 4.58 34.51 -24.45
C GLY A 73 5.68 33.98 -23.54
N ASP A 74 6.90 33.93 -24.09
CA ASP A 74 8.23 33.73 -23.51
C ASP A 74 8.37 32.89 -22.22
N ALA A 75 9.19 31.83 -22.34
CA ALA A 75 9.73 31.15 -21.16
C ALA A 75 10.40 32.19 -20.24
N PRO A 76 10.11 32.19 -18.92
CA PRO A 76 10.75 33.12 -18.01
C PRO A 76 12.27 32.87 -18.02
N PRO A 77 13.09 33.93 -17.98
CA PRO A 77 14.54 33.76 -17.87
C PRO A 77 14.85 32.94 -16.62
N ALA A 78 15.81 32.00 -16.73
CA ALA A 78 16.31 31.25 -15.59
C ALA A 78 16.64 32.22 -14.46
N ALA A 79 15.98 32.06 -13.31
CA ALA A 79 16.14 32.94 -12.17
C ALA A 79 17.62 32.97 -11.77
N GLU A 80 18.20 34.17 -11.70
CA GLU A 80 19.55 34.34 -11.16
C GLU A 80 19.65 33.68 -9.77
N PRO A 81 20.73 32.95 -9.47
CA PRO A 81 20.89 32.31 -8.17
C PRO A 81 20.93 33.38 -7.08
N ARG A 82 19.81 33.54 -6.37
CA ARG A 82 19.71 34.46 -5.23
C ARG A 82 20.60 33.94 -4.11
N LEU A 83 21.51 34.77 -3.63
CA LEU A 83 22.25 34.51 -2.41
C LEU A 83 21.25 34.44 -1.25
N ILE A 84 20.96 33.22 -0.78
CA ILE A 84 20.14 32.99 0.40
C ILE A 84 20.98 33.24 1.66
N THR A 85 20.36 33.81 2.69
CA THR A 85 21.05 34.00 3.98
C THR A 85 21.38 32.65 4.63
N PRO A 86 22.37 32.55 5.53
CA PRO A 86 22.64 31.32 6.27
C PRO A 86 21.41 30.78 7.01
N ALA A 87 20.54 31.65 7.51
CA ALA A 87 19.29 31.26 8.17
C ALA A 87 18.28 30.65 7.19
N GLN A 88 18.15 31.22 5.97
CA GLN A 88 17.32 30.66 4.91
C GLN A 88 17.90 29.36 4.37
N ALA A 89 19.21 29.28 4.14
CA ALA A 89 19.89 28.04 3.77
C ALA A 89 19.70 26.96 4.83
N GLN A 90 19.75 27.32 6.11
CA GLN A 90 19.50 26.41 7.22
C GLN A 90 18.04 25.96 7.28
N ALA A 91 17.08 26.84 6.96
CA ALA A 91 15.66 26.50 6.89
C ALA A 91 15.35 25.59 5.69
N ASP A 92 15.85 25.94 4.51
CA ASP A 92 15.72 25.16 3.27
C ASP A 92 16.38 23.79 3.42
N TYR A 93 17.52 23.72 4.11
CA TYR A 93 18.21 22.46 4.41
C TYR A 93 17.37 21.53 5.30
N VAL A 94 16.51 22.08 6.16
CA VAL A 94 15.69 21.32 7.12
C VAL A 94 14.28 21.05 6.57
N ALA A 95 13.90 21.71 5.48
CA ALA A 95 12.58 21.56 4.88
C ALA A 95 12.33 20.10 4.41
N PRO A 96 11.07 19.63 4.49
CA PRO A 96 10.68 18.37 3.86
C PRO A 96 10.95 18.42 2.35
N VAL A 97 11.22 17.25 1.76
CA VAL A 97 11.43 17.17 0.30
C VAL A 97 10.15 17.62 -0.41
N GLN A 98 10.33 18.37 -1.51
CA GLN A 98 9.26 18.90 -2.35
C GLN A 98 9.40 18.33 -3.77
N PRO A 99 9.11 17.03 -3.96
CA PRO A 99 9.09 16.43 -5.29
C PRO A 99 7.99 17.06 -6.15
N THR A 100 8.07 16.91 -7.47
CA THR A 100 7.09 17.49 -8.41
C THR A 100 6.47 16.42 -9.30
N GLY A 101 5.23 16.66 -9.75
CA GLY A 101 4.52 15.76 -10.65
C GLY A 101 4.13 14.44 -10.00
N ASP A 102 4.10 13.37 -10.81
CA ASP A 102 3.64 12.03 -10.40
C ASP A 102 4.60 11.35 -9.39
N ASN A 103 5.82 11.89 -9.18
CA ASN A 103 6.77 11.37 -8.20
C ASN A 103 6.49 11.85 -6.76
N ALA A 104 5.56 12.81 -6.59
CA ALA A 104 5.25 13.41 -5.30
C ALA A 104 4.16 12.65 -4.55
N LEU A 105 4.55 11.66 -3.74
CA LEU A 105 3.60 10.84 -2.98
C LEU A 105 3.21 11.58 -1.69
N GLU A 106 2.01 12.16 -1.62
CA GLU A 106 1.57 12.84 -0.40
C GLU A 106 1.22 11.82 0.68
N ILE A 107 2.01 11.75 1.76
CA ILE A 107 1.79 10.78 2.84
C ILE A 107 1.00 11.34 4.02
N GLY A 108 0.94 12.66 4.16
CA GLY A 108 0.24 13.29 5.28
C GLY A 108 0.61 14.75 5.48
N ILE A 109 0.48 15.24 6.71
CA ILE A 109 0.72 16.64 7.06
C ILE A 109 1.68 16.79 8.25
N HIS A 110 2.47 17.87 8.24
CA HIS A 110 3.26 18.37 9.35
C HIS A 110 2.96 19.86 9.53
N VAL A 111 2.38 20.25 10.68
CA VAL A 111 2.06 21.65 11.01
C VAL A 111 1.35 22.34 9.83
N ASP A 112 0.23 21.74 9.41
CA ASP A 112 -0.64 22.20 8.30
C ASP A 112 0.02 22.28 6.91
N ARG A 113 1.22 21.71 6.75
CA ARG A 113 1.88 21.57 5.45
C ARG A 113 1.88 20.12 4.99
N PRO A 114 1.65 19.85 3.70
CA PRO A 114 1.76 18.48 3.17
C PRO A 114 3.20 17.99 3.28
N VAL A 115 3.33 16.70 3.56
CA VAL A 115 4.60 15.96 3.56
C VAL A 115 4.54 14.94 2.44
N PHE A 116 5.58 14.94 1.62
CA PHE A 116 5.70 14.07 0.48
C PHE A 116 6.81 13.04 0.68
N VAL A 117 6.70 11.93 -0.04
CA VAL A 117 7.80 11.01 -0.32
C VAL A 117 8.13 11.13 -1.80
N ASP A 118 9.41 11.34 -2.12
CA ASP A 118 9.91 11.30 -3.48
C ASP A 118 10.02 9.84 -3.95
N LEU A 119 9.17 9.45 -4.90
CA LEU A 119 9.13 8.08 -5.43
C LEU A 119 10.45 7.68 -6.11
N GLU A 120 11.08 8.57 -6.88
CA GLU A 120 12.30 8.24 -7.63
C GLU A 120 13.47 8.00 -6.66
N GLU A 121 13.60 8.89 -5.68
CA GLU A 121 14.59 8.71 -4.61
C GLU A 121 14.29 7.43 -3.82
N LEU A 122 13.03 7.20 -3.44
CA LEU A 122 12.58 6.01 -2.69
C LEU A 122 12.94 4.70 -3.41
N LEU A 123 12.78 4.65 -4.72
CA LEU A 123 13.09 3.46 -5.53
C LEU A 123 14.59 3.08 -5.46
N THR A 124 15.47 4.03 -5.17
CA THR A 124 16.91 3.80 -5.04
C THR A 124 17.38 3.63 -3.60
N THR A 125 16.63 4.17 -2.64
CA THR A 125 17.05 4.32 -1.23
C THR A 125 16.27 3.46 -0.24
N ARG A 126 15.13 2.89 -0.64
CA ARG A 126 14.29 1.95 0.13
C ARG A 126 13.74 2.53 1.43
N LEU A 127 12.73 1.89 2.00
CA LEU A 127 12.04 2.40 3.18
C LEU A 127 11.82 1.32 4.23
N LEU A 128 12.08 1.69 5.49
CA LEU A 128 11.68 0.93 6.66
C LEU A 128 10.57 1.68 7.38
N ILE A 129 9.45 0.99 7.61
CA ILE A 129 8.33 1.47 8.42
C ILE A 129 8.30 0.66 9.72
N GLN A 130 8.25 1.33 10.85
CA GLN A 130 8.12 0.68 12.16
C GLN A 130 6.96 1.27 12.93
N GLY A 131 6.24 0.45 13.66
CA GLY A 131 5.30 0.91 14.67
C GLY A 131 4.56 -0.25 15.32
N ASN A 132 4.30 -0.17 16.62
CA ASN A 132 3.57 -1.21 17.34
C ASN A 132 2.15 -1.42 16.79
N SER A 133 1.50 -2.53 17.16
CA SER A 133 0.08 -2.75 16.85
C SER A 133 -0.77 -1.52 17.23
N GLY A 134 -1.67 -1.13 16.33
CA GLY A 134 -2.52 0.05 16.48
C GLY A 134 -1.82 1.41 16.31
N SER A 135 -0.53 1.46 15.98
CA SER A 135 0.18 2.73 15.67
C SER A 135 -0.23 3.35 14.33
N GLY A 136 -0.83 2.56 13.43
CA GLY A 136 -1.15 2.98 12.06
C GLY A 136 -0.11 2.55 11.01
N LYS A 137 0.78 1.60 11.31
CA LYS A 137 1.78 1.07 10.36
C LYS A 137 1.16 0.63 9.03
N SER A 138 0.19 -0.28 9.08
CA SER A 138 -0.43 -0.81 7.85
C SER A 138 -1.26 0.26 7.13
N HIS A 139 -1.81 1.24 7.86
CA HIS A 139 -2.45 2.43 7.29
C HIS A 139 -1.47 3.33 6.53
N LEU A 140 -0.27 3.55 7.07
CA LEU A 140 0.80 4.30 6.39
C LEU A 140 1.33 3.56 5.17
N LEU A 141 1.61 2.25 5.30
CA LEU A 141 2.04 1.43 4.17
C LEU A 141 1.00 1.49 3.04
N ARG A 142 -0.27 1.33 3.38
CA ARG A 142 -1.40 1.47 2.47
C ARG A 142 -1.45 2.83 1.80
N ARG A 143 -1.37 3.93 2.58
CA ARG A 143 -1.36 5.29 2.03
C ARG A 143 -0.27 5.46 0.97
N LEU A 144 0.94 4.98 1.26
CA LEU A 144 2.05 5.07 0.32
C LEU A 144 1.80 4.25 -0.95
N LEU A 145 1.32 3.00 -0.80
CA LEU A 145 1.03 2.11 -1.92
C LEU A 145 -0.13 2.62 -2.80
N GLU A 146 -1.16 3.22 -2.21
CA GLU A 146 -2.27 3.83 -2.93
C GLU A 146 -1.81 5.04 -3.76
N GLU A 147 -0.95 5.89 -3.19
CA GLU A 147 -0.46 7.08 -3.89
C GLU A 147 0.46 6.74 -5.06
N CYS A 148 1.18 5.60 -5.01
CA CYS A 148 2.01 5.14 -6.14
C CYS A 148 1.35 4.06 -7.00
N ALA A 149 0.08 3.71 -6.75
CA ALA A 149 -0.64 2.73 -7.55
C ALA A 149 -0.86 3.25 -8.99
N GLY A 150 -0.48 2.44 -9.98
CA GLY A 150 -0.55 2.81 -11.40
C GLY A 150 0.62 3.69 -11.88
N ILE A 151 1.50 4.14 -10.98
CA ILE A 151 2.73 4.87 -11.32
C ILE A 151 3.91 3.91 -11.45
N VAL A 152 4.02 2.96 -10.50
CA VAL A 152 5.06 1.93 -10.48
C VAL A 152 4.43 0.56 -10.25
N GLN A 153 5.07 -0.50 -10.76
CA GLN A 153 4.66 -1.87 -10.45
C GLN A 153 4.81 -2.12 -8.94
N GLN A 154 3.87 -2.88 -8.37
CA GLN A 154 3.86 -3.18 -6.94
C GLN A 154 3.69 -4.68 -6.69
N VAL A 155 4.48 -5.22 -5.77
CA VAL A 155 4.27 -6.52 -5.14
C VAL A 155 4.09 -6.28 -3.66
N ILE A 156 2.99 -6.77 -3.09
CA ILE A 156 2.68 -6.66 -1.66
C ILE A 156 2.69 -8.07 -1.08
N ILE A 157 3.58 -8.34 -0.14
CA ILE A 157 3.62 -9.57 0.65
C ILE A 157 2.79 -9.33 1.91
N ASP A 158 1.68 -10.05 2.02
CA ASP A 158 0.59 -9.75 2.95
C ASP A 158 0.29 -10.97 3.85
N PRO A 159 0.86 -11.03 5.06
CA PRO A 159 0.63 -12.12 6.02
C PRO A 159 -0.82 -12.24 6.48
N GLU A 160 -1.52 -11.11 6.64
CA GLU A 160 -2.82 -11.05 7.30
C GLU A 160 -4.00 -10.84 6.32
N GLY A 161 -3.71 -10.68 5.03
CA GLY A 161 -4.75 -10.47 4.01
C GLY A 161 -5.36 -9.06 4.05
N ASP A 162 -4.68 -8.08 4.63
CA ASP A 162 -5.16 -6.71 4.76
C ASP A 162 -5.14 -5.94 3.43
N PHE A 163 -4.28 -6.33 2.49
CA PHE A 163 -4.05 -5.60 1.24
C PHE A 163 -4.79 -6.22 0.04
N VAL A 164 -5.54 -7.30 0.22
CA VAL A 164 -6.32 -7.96 -0.85
C VAL A 164 -7.31 -7.01 -1.56
N SER A 165 -7.79 -5.97 -0.87
CA SER A 165 -8.66 -4.92 -1.44
C SER A 165 -7.99 -4.09 -2.54
N PHE A 166 -6.66 -4.16 -2.69
CA PHE A 166 -5.94 -3.57 -3.83
C PHE A 166 -6.28 -4.25 -5.16
N GLY A 167 -6.78 -5.50 -5.13
CA GLY A 167 -7.25 -6.19 -6.32
C GLY A 167 -8.42 -5.46 -6.97
N ASP A 168 -9.48 -5.24 -6.22
CA ASP A 168 -10.68 -4.55 -6.70
C ASP A 168 -10.43 -3.06 -6.95
N ALA A 169 -9.64 -2.40 -6.10
CA ALA A 169 -9.43 -0.95 -6.17
C ALA A 169 -8.44 -0.51 -7.26
N PHE A 170 -7.39 -1.30 -7.50
CA PHE A 170 -6.27 -0.91 -8.37
C PHE A 170 -5.87 -1.96 -9.41
N GLY A 171 -6.62 -3.07 -9.52
CA GLY A 171 -6.35 -4.12 -10.50
C GLY A 171 -5.14 -4.99 -10.16
N HIS A 172 -4.75 -5.07 -8.89
CA HIS A 172 -3.70 -6.02 -8.48
C HIS A 172 -4.20 -7.46 -8.64
N THR A 173 -3.33 -8.35 -9.12
CA THR A 173 -3.65 -9.78 -9.11
C THR A 173 -3.43 -10.31 -7.70
N VAL A 174 -4.50 -10.78 -7.05
CA VAL A 174 -4.40 -11.42 -5.72
C VAL A 174 -4.04 -12.88 -5.91
N ILE A 175 -2.92 -13.29 -5.31
CA ILE A 175 -2.40 -14.65 -5.32
C ILE A 175 -2.43 -15.17 -3.88
N ASN A 176 -3.26 -16.16 -3.60
CA ASN A 176 -3.25 -16.86 -2.32
C ASN A 176 -2.14 -17.92 -2.36
N ALA A 177 -1.08 -17.75 -1.57
CA ALA A 177 0.07 -18.64 -1.63
C ALA A 177 -0.26 -20.09 -1.25
N LYS A 178 -1.28 -20.31 -0.41
CA LYS A 178 -1.74 -21.63 0.02
C LYS A 178 -2.20 -22.53 -1.13
N ASP A 179 -2.60 -21.93 -2.26
CA ASP A 179 -3.11 -22.64 -3.42
C ASP A 179 -1.97 -23.11 -4.36
N PHE A 180 -0.71 -22.76 -4.07
CA PHE A 180 0.42 -22.99 -4.97
C PHE A 180 1.65 -23.53 -4.25
N ALA A 181 2.32 -24.48 -4.89
CA ALA A 181 3.67 -24.86 -4.48
C ALA A 181 4.67 -23.72 -4.67
N ALA A 182 5.74 -23.69 -3.87
CA ALA A 182 6.79 -22.66 -3.91
C ALA A 182 7.40 -22.48 -5.32
N SER A 183 7.64 -23.56 -6.06
CA SER A 183 8.15 -23.50 -7.44
C SER A 183 7.21 -22.76 -8.40
N ARG A 184 5.89 -22.91 -8.21
CA ARG A 184 4.89 -22.20 -9.00
C ARG A 184 4.85 -20.71 -8.64
N LEU A 185 4.99 -20.36 -7.36
CA LEU A 185 5.09 -18.97 -6.90
C LEU A 185 6.30 -18.25 -7.51
N CYS A 186 7.46 -18.92 -7.59
CA CYS A 186 8.64 -18.41 -8.29
C CYS A 186 8.33 -18.10 -9.78
N GLY A 187 7.66 -19.02 -10.49
CA GLY A 187 7.26 -18.80 -11.88
C GLY A 187 6.23 -17.66 -12.05
N ILE A 188 5.29 -17.52 -11.11
CA ILE A 188 4.33 -16.40 -11.08
C ILE A 188 5.07 -15.07 -10.94
N ALA A 189 6.02 -14.97 -10.00
CA ALA A 189 6.82 -13.77 -9.80
C ALA A 189 7.62 -13.37 -11.05
N ALA A 190 8.28 -14.32 -11.71
CA ALA A 190 8.99 -14.08 -12.96
C ALA A 190 8.05 -13.58 -14.07
N LYS A 191 6.86 -14.19 -14.19
CA LYS A 191 5.85 -13.79 -15.16
C LYS A 191 5.27 -12.40 -14.84
N ALA A 192 5.09 -12.06 -13.57
CA ALA A 192 4.64 -10.74 -13.13
C ALA A 192 5.62 -9.64 -13.56
N ARG A 193 6.94 -9.90 -13.46
CA ARG A 193 7.98 -8.98 -13.93
C ARG A 193 7.91 -8.79 -15.45
N HIS A 194 7.76 -9.87 -16.20
CA HIS A 194 7.62 -9.82 -17.67
C HIS A 194 6.38 -9.03 -18.11
N LEU A 195 5.22 -9.30 -17.49
CA LEU A 195 3.95 -8.66 -17.84
C LEU A 195 3.74 -7.30 -17.17
N ARG A 196 4.64 -6.90 -16.27
CA ARG A 196 4.48 -5.74 -15.38
C ARG A 196 3.17 -5.72 -14.59
N GLY A 197 2.68 -6.89 -14.20
CA GLY A 197 1.47 -7.04 -13.38
C GLY A 197 1.78 -6.82 -11.91
N SER A 198 1.01 -5.95 -11.24
CA SER A 198 1.10 -5.79 -9.78
C SER A 198 0.39 -6.93 -9.05
N ILE A 199 0.95 -7.36 -7.92
CA ILE A 199 0.49 -8.54 -7.18
C ILE A 199 0.28 -8.22 -5.69
N VAL A 200 -0.77 -8.79 -5.12
CA VAL A 200 -0.88 -9.02 -3.67
C VAL A 200 -0.67 -10.51 -3.44
N LEU A 201 0.42 -10.88 -2.78
CA LEU A 201 0.69 -12.24 -2.34
C LEU A 201 0.14 -12.41 -0.92
N SER A 202 -1.07 -12.97 -0.82
CA SER A 202 -1.70 -13.27 0.46
C SER A 202 -1.12 -14.57 1.03
N LEU A 203 -0.67 -14.50 2.27
CA LEU A 203 -0.14 -15.63 3.04
C LEU A 203 -1.10 -16.04 4.18
N GLU A 204 -2.32 -15.52 4.15
CA GLU A 204 -3.35 -15.74 5.15
C GLU A 204 -3.70 -17.23 5.27
N GLY A 205 -3.70 -17.74 6.51
CA GLY A 205 -4.02 -19.14 6.81
C GLY A 205 -2.89 -20.13 6.51
N ILE A 206 -1.65 -19.65 6.37
CA ILE A 206 -0.45 -20.47 6.15
C ILE A 206 0.45 -20.38 7.39
N GLU A 207 1.03 -21.52 7.79
CA GLU A 207 2.01 -21.58 8.89
C GLU A 207 3.32 -20.84 8.55
N ILE A 208 3.99 -20.30 9.55
CA ILE A 208 5.13 -19.39 9.37
C ILE A 208 6.26 -19.97 8.49
N GLU A 209 6.60 -21.25 8.63
CA GLU A 209 7.64 -21.89 7.81
C GLU A 209 7.24 -21.98 6.33
N GLN A 210 5.98 -22.33 6.05
CA GLN A 210 5.46 -22.36 4.69
C GLN A 210 5.35 -20.94 4.10
N GLN A 211 5.05 -19.93 4.93
CA GLN A 211 5.13 -18.53 4.50
C GLN A 211 6.56 -18.14 4.12
N MET A 212 7.56 -18.52 4.93
CA MET A 212 8.97 -18.27 4.65
C MET A 212 9.39 -18.89 3.31
N ASP A 213 8.98 -20.13 3.03
CA ASP A 213 9.23 -20.79 1.75
C ASP A 213 8.56 -20.07 0.58
N ALA A 214 7.28 -19.70 0.73
CA ALA A 214 6.53 -18.96 -0.28
C ALA A 214 7.18 -17.61 -0.61
N VAL A 215 7.56 -16.85 0.43
CA VAL A 215 8.23 -15.55 0.29
C VAL A 215 9.60 -15.72 -0.36
N SER A 216 10.39 -16.69 0.08
CA SER A 216 11.72 -16.97 -0.48
C SER A 216 11.63 -17.30 -1.97
N ALA A 217 10.72 -18.21 -2.35
CA ALA A 217 10.54 -18.61 -3.74
C ALA A 217 10.00 -17.46 -4.61
N PHE A 218 9.03 -16.68 -4.10
CA PHE A 218 8.47 -15.55 -4.84
C PHE A 218 9.52 -14.45 -5.07
N LEU A 219 10.25 -14.04 -4.02
CA LEU A 219 11.33 -13.06 -4.13
C LEU A 219 12.44 -13.55 -5.05
N SER A 220 12.75 -14.85 -5.05
CA SER A 220 13.74 -15.43 -5.97
C SER A 220 13.31 -15.30 -7.43
N GLY A 221 12.04 -15.59 -7.74
CA GLY A 221 11.49 -15.39 -9.08
C GLY A 221 11.50 -13.92 -9.54
N LEU A 222 11.26 -12.96 -8.64
CA LEU A 222 11.43 -11.54 -8.94
C LEU A 222 12.88 -11.19 -9.24
N PHE A 223 13.80 -11.72 -8.44
CA PHE A 223 15.22 -11.43 -8.50
C PHE A 223 15.84 -12.01 -9.78
N ASP A 224 15.56 -13.26 -10.12
CA ASP A 224 16.18 -13.98 -11.24
C ASP A 224 15.57 -13.71 -12.61
N ALA A 225 14.58 -12.83 -12.68
CA ALA A 225 14.08 -12.30 -13.93
C ALA A 225 15.23 -11.72 -14.79
N PRO A 226 15.20 -11.90 -16.11
CA PRO A 226 16.30 -11.49 -16.98
C PRO A 226 16.37 -9.95 -17.13
N PRO A 227 17.52 -9.37 -17.50
CA PRO A 227 17.75 -7.92 -17.51
C PRO A 227 16.73 -7.09 -18.29
N GLU A 228 16.20 -7.63 -19.39
CA GLU A 228 15.14 -7.01 -20.20
C GLU A 228 13.87 -6.70 -19.40
N HIS A 229 13.63 -7.41 -18.30
CA HIS A 229 12.47 -7.20 -17.45
C HIS A 229 12.79 -6.29 -16.25
N TRP A 230 14.02 -5.80 -16.04
CA TRP A 230 14.47 -5.00 -14.87
C TRP A 230 13.88 -3.57 -14.81
N HIS A 231 12.58 -3.45 -15.01
CA HIS A 231 11.80 -2.25 -14.72
C HIS A 231 11.64 -2.00 -13.22
N PRO A 232 11.51 -0.73 -12.79
CA PRO A 232 11.26 -0.39 -11.39
C PRO A 232 10.00 -1.03 -10.83
N ILE A 233 10.12 -1.61 -9.64
CA ILE A 233 9.02 -2.24 -8.90
C ILE A 233 9.23 -1.99 -7.40
N ILE A 234 8.15 -1.66 -6.71
CA ILE A 234 8.10 -1.67 -5.25
C ILE A 234 7.74 -3.07 -4.78
N VAL A 235 8.55 -3.62 -3.87
CA VAL A 235 8.25 -4.85 -3.16
C VAL A 235 8.03 -4.50 -1.69
N ALA A 236 6.76 -4.40 -1.31
CA ALA A 236 6.33 -4.13 0.05
C ALA A 236 6.18 -5.45 0.83
N ILE A 237 6.80 -5.53 2.00
CA ILE A 237 6.70 -6.68 2.90
C ILE A 237 6.12 -6.19 4.22
N ASP A 238 4.89 -6.57 4.52
CA ASP A 238 4.34 -6.35 5.85
C ASP A 238 4.86 -7.42 6.82
N GLU A 239 5.04 -7.04 8.09
CA GLU A 239 5.68 -7.84 9.13
C GLU A 239 6.99 -8.53 8.72
N ALA A 240 7.91 -7.79 8.09
CA ALA A 240 9.17 -8.31 7.55
C ALA A 240 10.05 -9.07 8.57
N HIS A 241 9.86 -8.86 9.87
CA HIS A 241 10.56 -9.62 10.92
C HIS A 241 10.18 -11.11 10.94
N LEU A 242 9.03 -11.49 10.39
CA LEU A 242 8.61 -12.88 10.17
C LEU A 242 9.50 -13.59 9.15
N TYR A 243 9.99 -12.88 8.14
CA TYR A 243 10.75 -13.47 7.03
C TYR A 243 12.25 -13.22 7.11
N ALA A 244 12.67 -12.24 7.91
CA ALA A 244 14.07 -11.95 8.21
C ALA A 244 14.28 -11.71 9.71
N PRO A 245 14.10 -12.73 10.56
CA PRO A 245 14.28 -12.60 12.00
C PRO A 245 15.76 -12.39 12.37
N ALA A 246 16.02 -11.69 13.48
CA ALA A 246 17.36 -11.46 14.01
C ALA A 246 17.96 -12.68 14.72
N GLY A 247 17.11 -13.65 15.10
CA GLY A 247 17.48 -14.84 15.86
C GLY A 247 16.67 -16.06 15.45
N ASP A 248 16.85 -17.14 16.20
CA ASP A 248 16.09 -18.38 16.07
C ASP A 248 14.80 -18.28 16.90
N ASN A 249 13.62 -18.42 16.27
CA ASN A 249 12.35 -18.45 17.01
C ASN A 249 11.69 -19.84 16.95
N GLY A 250 12.45 -20.89 16.66
CA GLY A 250 11.96 -22.26 16.59
C GLY A 250 11.61 -22.75 15.18
N GLU A 251 11.84 -21.93 14.16
CA GLU A 251 11.66 -22.32 12.76
C GLU A 251 12.84 -23.16 12.25
N ASP A 252 12.59 -24.03 11.27
CA ASP A 252 13.65 -24.76 10.57
C ASP A 252 14.78 -23.83 10.09
N LYS A 253 16.01 -24.27 10.35
CA LYS A 253 17.22 -23.47 10.14
C LYS A 253 17.46 -23.16 8.67
N GLU A 254 17.16 -24.11 7.78
CA GLU A 254 17.38 -23.93 6.33
C GLU A 254 16.33 -22.99 5.74
N THR A 255 15.07 -23.20 6.10
CA THR A 255 13.91 -22.38 5.74
C THR A 255 14.12 -20.92 6.17
N ARG A 256 14.45 -20.70 7.45
CA ARG A 256 14.77 -19.37 7.99
C ARG A 256 15.91 -18.70 7.24
N LYS A 257 17.00 -19.43 6.99
CA LYS A 257 18.17 -18.91 6.28
C LYS A 257 17.83 -18.50 4.84
N SER A 258 17.04 -19.33 4.14
CA SER A 258 16.58 -19.08 2.78
C SER A 258 15.74 -17.81 2.69
N SER A 259 14.70 -17.71 3.53
CA SER A 259 13.82 -16.53 3.59
C SER A 259 14.58 -15.26 3.97
N GLN A 260 15.42 -15.31 5.02
CA GLN A 260 16.21 -14.17 5.45
C GLN A 260 17.16 -13.70 4.33
N GLN A 261 17.78 -14.63 3.60
CA GLN A 261 18.65 -14.31 2.48
C GLN A 261 17.89 -13.70 1.30
N ALA A 262 16.66 -14.13 1.04
CA ALA A 262 15.81 -13.56 0.00
C ALA A 262 15.46 -12.09 0.31
N VAL A 263 15.01 -11.81 1.53
CA VAL A 263 14.71 -10.44 1.99
C VAL A 263 15.99 -9.58 2.01
N ALA A 264 17.12 -10.12 2.45
CA ALA A 264 18.41 -9.42 2.39
C ALA A 264 18.84 -9.12 0.95
N ASN A 265 18.63 -10.04 -0.01
CA ASN A 265 18.93 -9.79 -1.41
C ASN A 265 18.07 -8.66 -2.00
N LEU A 266 16.78 -8.61 -1.65
CA LEU A 266 15.89 -7.50 -2.01
C LEU A 266 16.47 -6.16 -1.49
N MET A 267 16.85 -6.12 -0.21
CA MET A 267 17.33 -4.89 0.42
C MET A 267 18.75 -4.48 0.01
N CYS A 268 19.70 -5.40 -0.16
CA CYS A 268 21.08 -5.06 -0.54
C CYS A 268 21.23 -4.91 -2.06
N ARG A 269 20.74 -5.90 -2.83
CA ARG A 269 21.06 -6.07 -4.26
C ARG A 269 19.92 -5.68 -5.19
N GLY A 270 18.69 -5.57 -4.67
CA GLY A 270 17.49 -5.28 -5.44
C GLY A 270 17.57 -4.05 -6.34
N ARG A 271 18.18 -2.95 -5.87
CA ARG A 271 18.32 -1.69 -6.64
C ARG A 271 18.91 -1.89 -8.03
N LYS A 272 19.94 -2.74 -8.15
CA LYS A 272 20.59 -3.01 -9.46
C LYS A 272 19.68 -3.76 -10.43
N ARG A 273 18.62 -4.42 -9.93
CA ARG A 273 17.64 -5.19 -10.70
C ARG A 273 16.25 -4.50 -10.76
N GLY A 274 16.17 -3.23 -10.37
CA GLY A 274 14.91 -2.47 -10.35
C GLY A 274 13.98 -2.79 -9.17
N LEU A 275 14.44 -3.55 -8.17
CA LEU A 275 13.63 -3.91 -7.00
C LEU A 275 13.89 -2.92 -5.85
N ALA A 276 12.85 -2.17 -5.47
CA ALA A 276 12.87 -1.28 -4.32
C ALA A 276 12.08 -1.92 -3.15
N GLY A 277 12.78 -2.22 -2.06
CA GLY A 277 12.16 -2.79 -0.87
C GLY A 277 11.48 -1.72 0.00
N ILE A 278 10.23 -1.98 0.40
CA ILE A 278 9.58 -1.31 1.51
C ILE A 278 9.29 -2.38 2.56
N ILE A 279 9.89 -2.27 3.73
CA ILE A 279 9.70 -3.26 4.81
C ILE A 279 8.96 -2.61 5.96
N ALA A 280 7.89 -3.24 6.41
CA ALA A 280 7.14 -2.80 7.57
C ALA A 280 7.29 -3.84 8.68
N THR A 281 7.45 -3.40 9.93
CA THR A 281 7.53 -4.31 11.08
C THR A 281 7.01 -3.68 12.35
N GLN A 282 6.34 -4.47 13.20
CA GLN A 282 6.04 -4.03 14.57
C GLN A 282 7.29 -3.96 15.45
N ARG A 283 8.22 -4.91 15.28
CA ARG A 283 9.37 -5.12 16.17
C ARG A 283 10.67 -4.94 15.39
N LEU A 284 11.28 -3.76 15.50
CA LEU A 284 12.56 -3.45 14.85
C LEU A 284 13.71 -4.26 15.46
N SER A 285 13.67 -4.53 16.75
CA SER A 285 14.67 -5.34 17.46
C SER A 285 14.67 -6.80 17.03
N LYS A 286 13.56 -7.30 16.47
CA LYS A 286 13.43 -8.67 15.94
C LYS A 286 13.81 -8.77 14.46
N LEU A 287 13.95 -7.65 13.76
CA LEU A 287 14.34 -7.64 12.35
C LEU A 287 15.86 -7.79 12.22
N HIS A 288 16.31 -8.59 11.27
CA HIS A 288 17.73 -8.79 11.02
C HIS A 288 18.45 -7.47 10.73
N LYS A 289 19.56 -7.22 11.43
CA LYS A 289 20.27 -5.92 11.39
C LYS A 289 20.71 -5.50 9.98
N ASN A 290 21.16 -6.45 9.15
CA ASN A 290 21.59 -6.15 7.78
C ASN A 290 20.41 -5.86 6.85
N VAL A 291 19.20 -6.32 7.19
CA VAL A 291 18.00 -5.97 6.40
C VAL A 291 17.58 -4.54 6.73
N ALA A 292 17.59 -4.18 8.03
CA ALA A 292 17.26 -2.83 8.48
C ALA A 292 18.28 -1.77 8.02
N ALA A 293 19.57 -2.10 8.02
CA ALA A 293 20.65 -1.15 7.70
C ALA A 293 20.71 -0.69 6.22
N GLU A 294 20.02 -1.39 5.32
CA GLU A 294 20.01 -1.10 3.89
C GLU A 294 18.90 -0.11 3.49
N ALA A 295 17.95 0.15 4.39
CA ALA A 295 17.00 1.23 4.20
C ALA A 295 17.68 2.57 4.55
N SER A 296 17.50 3.57 3.68
CA SER A 296 17.96 4.95 3.96
C SER A 296 16.82 5.90 4.30
N ASN A 297 15.56 5.45 4.13
CA ASN A 297 14.39 6.15 4.61
C ASN A 297 13.71 5.38 5.74
N PHE A 298 13.20 6.14 6.71
CA PHE A 298 12.59 5.63 7.91
C PHE A 298 11.29 6.38 8.18
N LEU A 299 10.23 5.65 8.49
CA LEU A 299 8.99 6.17 9.07
C LEU A 299 8.71 5.37 10.35
N LEU A 300 9.07 5.95 11.50
CA LEU A 300 9.00 5.27 12.80
C LEU A 300 7.86 5.86 13.64
N GLY A 301 6.87 5.02 13.93
CA GLY A 301 5.71 5.36 14.73
C GLY A 301 5.94 5.00 16.20
N ARG A 302 4.84 5.03 16.96
CA ARG A 302 4.88 4.72 18.40
C ARG A 302 5.43 3.31 18.67
N THR A 303 6.41 3.23 19.56
CA THR A 303 6.89 1.98 20.18
C THR A 303 7.11 2.16 21.68
N PHE A 304 7.03 1.06 22.43
CA PHE A 304 7.05 1.05 23.91
C PHE A 304 8.26 0.34 24.51
N LEU A 305 8.86 -0.60 23.76
CA LEU A 305 9.96 -1.40 24.29
C LEU A 305 11.26 -0.62 24.13
N ASP A 306 12.02 -0.53 25.22
CA ASP A 306 13.27 0.24 25.27
C ASP A 306 14.25 -0.18 24.17
N ILE A 307 14.31 -1.47 23.86
CA ILE A 307 15.15 -2.00 22.78
C ILE A 307 14.73 -1.47 21.40
N ASP A 308 13.43 -1.35 21.14
CA ASP A 308 12.91 -0.83 19.86
C ASP A 308 13.09 0.69 19.79
N ILE A 309 12.91 1.40 20.92
CA ILE A 309 13.15 2.85 21.03
C ILE A 309 14.63 3.17 20.79
N ALA A 310 15.54 2.41 21.41
CA ALA A 310 16.98 2.59 21.22
C ALA A 310 17.37 2.37 19.74
N ARG A 311 16.86 1.31 19.11
CA ARG A 311 17.09 1.05 17.68
C ARG A 311 16.51 2.14 16.79
N ALA A 312 15.32 2.65 17.10
CA ALA A 312 14.71 3.76 16.38
C ALA A 312 15.53 5.06 16.54
N ALA A 313 16.01 5.35 17.75
CA ALA A 313 16.87 6.50 18.03
C ALA A 313 18.19 6.43 17.25
N ASP A 314 18.82 5.26 17.19
CA ASP A 314 20.04 5.02 16.41
C ASP A 314 19.81 5.32 14.92
N LEU A 315 18.70 4.84 14.34
CA LEU A 315 18.36 5.08 12.93
C LEU A 315 18.01 6.54 12.65
N LEU A 316 17.38 7.24 13.61
CA LEU A 316 17.00 8.64 13.47
C LEU A 316 18.12 9.63 13.84
N GLY A 317 19.24 9.15 14.40
CA GLY A 317 20.30 9.99 14.94
C GLY A 317 19.87 10.84 16.13
N LEU A 318 18.89 10.37 16.92
CA LEU A 318 18.35 11.08 18.07
C LEU A 318 19.15 10.84 19.33
N GLN A 319 19.23 11.86 20.19
CA GLN A 319 19.75 11.67 21.54
C GLN A 319 18.74 10.90 22.40
N ARG A 320 19.24 10.20 23.43
CA ARG A 320 18.39 9.38 24.31
C ARG A 320 17.21 10.15 24.91
N ALA A 321 17.40 11.40 25.29
CA ALA A 321 16.32 12.24 25.83
C ALA A 321 15.21 12.53 24.79
N GLN A 322 15.56 12.70 23.52
CA GLN A 322 14.62 12.94 22.42
C GLN A 322 13.91 11.64 22.00
N ALA A 323 14.57 10.49 22.18
CA ALA A 323 14.01 9.19 21.84
C ALA A 323 12.79 8.81 22.70
N GLU A 324 12.69 9.34 23.93
CA GLU A 324 11.53 9.11 24.80
C GLU A 324 10.23 9.65 24.19
N ASP A 325 10.31 10.69 23.34
CA ASP A 325 9.14 11.23 22.64
C ASP A 325 8.50 10.24 21.65
N ILE A 326 9.24 9.22 21.20
CA ILE A 326 8.71 8.15 20.34
C ILE A 326 7.57 7.40 21.04
N ARG A 327 7.61 7.26 22.38
CA ARG A 327 6.53 6.63 23.16
C ARG A 327 5.23 7.43 23.12
N ASN A 328 5.36 8.74 22.96
CA ASN A 328 4.25 9.70 23.06
C ASN A 328 3.59 10.00 21.71
N LEU A 329 4.09 9.44 20.60
CA LEU A 329 3.47 9.58 19.28
C LEU A 329 2.04 9.03 19.30
N SER A 330 1.11 9.80 18.72
CA SER A 330 -0.27 9.35 18.58
C SER A 330 -0.40 8.28 17.50
N ARG A 331 -1.54 7.56 17.47
CA ARG A 331 -1.88 6.71 16.32
C ARG A 331 -1.91 7.55 15.05
N GLY A 332 -1.27 7.06 13.99
CA GLY A 332 -1.14 7.75 12.71
C GLY A 332 -0.08 8.85 12.72
N GLU A 333 0.72 9.01 13.78
CA GLU A 333 1.89 9.89 13.79
C GLU A 333 3.20 9.08 13.67
N PHE A 334 4.09 9.54 12.80
CA PHE A 334 5.38 8.90 12.52
C PHE A 334 6.49 9.95 12.47
N LEU A 335 7.69 9.60 12.89
CA LEU A 335 8.90 10.36 12.59
C LEU A 335 9.47 9.88 11.26
N GLY A 336 9.48 10.77 10.27
CA GLY A 336 10.07 10.57 8.94
C GLY A 336 11.49 11.11 8.85
N LEU A 337 12.41 10.32 8.31
CA LEU A 337 13.78 10.71 8.01
C LEU A 337 14.25 9.96 6.75
N GLY A 338 15.03 10.63 5.92
CA GLY A 338 15.70 10.01 4.78
C GLY A 338 15.69 10.91 3.55
N PRO A 339 16.52 10.61 2.54
CA PRO A 339 16.66 11.43 1.34
C PRO A 339 15.35 11.58 0.55
N ALA A 340 14.44 10.62 0.62
CA ALA A 340 13.14 10.68 -0.04
C ALA A 340 12.08 11.44 0.78
N ILE A 341 12.35 11.80 2.04
CA ILE A 341 11.35 12.35 2.98
C ILE A 341 11.79 13.71 3.55
N ALA A 342 12.87 13.71 4.33
CA ALA A 342 13.40 14.87 5.04
C ALA A 342 14.82 14.61 5.54
N ARG A 343 15.66 15.65 5.58
CA ARG A 343 17.06 15.57 6.06
C ARG A 343 17.20 15.54 7.58
N ARG A 344 16.14 15.88 8.31
CA ARG A 344 16.05 15.78 9.78
C ARG A 344 14.74 15.08 10.15
N PRO A 345 14.67 14.42 11.32
CA PRO A 345 13.44 13.78 11.77
C PRO A 345 12.27 14.76 11.79
N LEU A 346 11.22 14.43 11.04
CA LEU A 346 10.02 15.24 10.86
C LEU A 346 8.81 14.44 11.31
N LYS A 347 7.97 15.03 12.17
CA LYS A 347 6.72 14.36 12.56
C LYS A 347 5.66 14.46 11.46
N VAL A 348 5.15 13.34 10.97
CA VAL A 348 4.12 13.27 9.94
C VAL A 348 2.85 12.67 10.54
N LYS A 349 1.73 13.37 10.41
CA LYS A 349 0.40 12.81 10.65
C LYS A 349 -0.14 12.27 9.33
N VAL A 350 -0.33 10.95 9.26
CA VAL A 350 -0.68 10.23 8.04
C VAL A 350 -2.07 10.60 7.54
N GLY A 351 -2.20 10.79 6.23
CA GLY A 351 -3.47 11.11 5.55
C GLY A 351 -4.47 9.95 5.52
N SER A 352 -5.65 10.19 4.94
CA SER A 352 -6.67 9.15 4.75
C SER A 352 -6.30 8.15 3.65
N VAL A 353 -6.86 6.95 3.72
CA VAL A 353 -6.72 5.88 2.71
C VAL A 353 -8.05 5.63 2.01
N ILE A 354 -7.98 5.01 0.83
CA ILE A 354 -9.14 4.65 -0.01
C ILE A 354 -9.60 3.22 0.32
N THR A 355 -8.66 2.29 0.41
CA THR A 355 -8.91 0.87 0.67
C THR A 355 -8.97 0.60 2.17
N LEU A 356 -9.73 -0.42 2.56
CA LEU A 356 -9.86 -0.85 3.95
C LEU A 356 -9.31 -2.27 4.11
N GLY A 357 -8.78 -2.57 5.30
CA GLY A 357 -8.34 -3.91 5.69
C GLY A 357 -9.51 -4.83 6.03
N LYS A 358 -9.21 -6.12 6.24
CA LYS A 358 -10.22 -7.11 6.67
C LYS A 358 -10.58 -6.93 8.14
N ALA A 359 -9.61 -6.61 8.98
CA ALA A 359 -9.80 -6.41 10.41
C ALA A 359 -9.42 -4.97 10.81
N GLY A 360 -10.16 -4.40 11.76
CA GLY A 360 -9.85 -3.08 12.30
C GLY A 360 -11.03 -2.44 13.02
N PRO A 361 -10.78 -1.61 14.06
CA PRO A 361 -11.84 -0.92 14.80
C PRO A 361 -12.67 0.03 13.91
N GLU A 362 -12.19 0.40 12.72
CA GLU A 362 -12.96 1.12 11.72
C GLU A 362 -14.23 0.41 11.24
N LYS A 363 -14.34 -0.92 11.39
CA LYS A 363 -15.57 -1.66 11.11
C LYS A 363 -16.59 -1.62 12.25
N GLY A 364 -16.23 -0.99 13.38
CA GLY A 364 -17.06 -0.95 14.58
C GLY A 364 -17.13 -2.31 15.28
N LEU A 365 -17.86 -2.35 16.40
CA LEU A 365 -18.17 -3.59 17.08
C LEU A 365 -19.42 -4.21 16.45
N THR A 366 -19.30 -5.45 15.99
CA THR A 366 -20.48 -6.24 15.65
C THR A 366 -21.18 -6.60 16.97
N PRO A 367 -22.48 -6.30 17.12
CA PRO A 367 -23.21 -6.64 18.35
C PRO A 367 -23.23 -8.16 18.55
N LEU A 368 -23.12 -8.59 19.80
CA LEU A 368 -23.22 -10.00 20.16
C LEU A 368 -24.63 -10.53 19.85
N PRO A 369 -24.76 -11.82 19.48
CA PRO A 369 -26.06 -12.44 19.29
C PRO A 369 -26.84 -12.42 20.61
N SER A 370 -28.14 -12.11 20.54
CA SER A 370 -29.05 -12.09 21.70
C SER A 370 -29.63 -13.48 21.98
N LEU A 371 -28.76 -14.46 22.23
CA LEU A 371 -29.15 -15.84 22.55
C LEU A 371 -29.05 -16.09 24.07
N THR A 372 -29.87 -16.99 24.60
CA THR A 372 -29.66 -17.49 25.97
C THR A 372 -28.40 -18.37 26.02
N ALA A 373 -27.82 -18.54 27.20
CA ALA A 373 -26.63 -19.37 27.38
C ALA A 373 -26.85 -20.81 26.89
N GLU A 374 -28.04 -21.36 27.15
CA GLU A 374 -28.43 -22.71 26.74
C GLU A 374 -28.54 -22.81 25.21
N ALA A 375 -29.19 -21.85 24.56
CA ALA A 375 -29.33 -21.83 23.11
C ALA A 375 -27.98 -21.66 22.40
N MET A 376 -27.12 -20.79 22.96
CA MET A 376 -25.75 -20.59 22.47
C MET A 376 -24.92 -21.87 22.62
N GLN A 377 -25.00 -22.54 23.77
CA GLN A 377 -24.30 -23.80 24.02
C GLN A 377 -24.77 -24.91 23.09
N SER A 378 -26.08 -25.05 22.88
CA SER A 378 -26.64 -26.04 21.96
C SER A 378 -26.17 -25.81 20.52
N LEU A 379 -26.14 -24.56 20.06
CA LEU A 379 -25.63 -24.23 18.72
C LEU A 379 -24.11 -24.48 18.59
N MET A 380 -23.33 -24.20 19.64
CA MET A 380 -21.88 -24.40 19.64
C MET A 380 -21.46 -25.88 19.69
N LEU A 381 -22.30 -26.74 20.28
CA LEU A 381 -22.03 -28.17 20.47
C LEU A 381 -22.81 -29.06 19.49
N ALA A 382 -23.60 -28.46 18.59
CA ALA A 382 -24.25 -29.22 17.53
C ALA A 382 -23.20 -29.71 16.53
N ASP A 383 -23.26 -31.00 16.17
CA ASP A 383 -22.47 -31.54 15.08
C ASP A 383 -22.86 -30.84 13.76
N GLU A 384 -21.89 -30.51 12.90
CA GLU A 384 -22.09 -29.68 11.69
C GLU A 384 -22.93 -30.37 10.58
N ASP A 385 -23.53 -31.52 10.86
CA ASP A 385 -24.28 -32.32 9.89
C ASP A 385 -25.77 -31.90 9.84
N GLY A 386 -26.11 -31.00 8.91
CA GLY A 386 -27.43 -30.95 8.28
C GLY A 386 -28.25 -29.66 8.42
N GLU A 387 -28.39 -28.96 7.30
CA GLU A 387 -29.44 -28.00 6.88
C GLU A 387 -30.50 -27.58 7.92
N ASP A 388 -30.32 -26.37 8.47
CA ASP A 388 -31.31 -25.28 8.65
C ASP A 388 -30.88 -24.39 9.82
N LEU A 389 -29.93 -23.48 9.56
CA LEU A 389 -29.70 -22.36 10.47
C LEU A 389 -30.79 -21.31 10.22
N PRO A 390 -31.63 -20.95 11.22
CA PRO A 390 -32.62 -19.91 11.04
C PRO A 390 -31.93 -18.58 10.70
N VAL A 391 -32.26 -18.02 9.54
CA VAL A 391 -31.76 -16.71 9.10
C VAL A 391 -32.18 -15.67 10.13
N ALA A 392 -31.21 -15.06 10.81
CA ALA A 392 -31.47 -13.97 11.74
C ALA A 392 -32.19 -12.81 11.02
N PRO A 393 -33.28 -12.25 11.58
CA PRO A 393 -34.00 -11.18 10.92
C PRO A 393 -33.13 -9.93 10.82
N ALA A 394 -33.09 -9.32 9.63
CA ALA A 394 -32.43 -8.05 9.40
C ALA A 394 -33.10 -6.95 10.26
N LEU A 395 -32.38 -6.43 11.25
CA LEU A 395 -32.85 -5.34 12.09
C LEU A 395 -32.68 -3.99 11.36
N ARG A 396 -33.80 -3.28 11.23
CA ARG A 396 -33.85 -1.88 10.76
C ARG A 396 -33.07 -0.96 11.70
N ILE A 397 -32.09 -0.26 11.16
CA ILE A 397 -31.48 0.90 11.84
C ILE A 397 -32.53 2.03 11.83
N VAL A 398 -33.02 2.41 13.02
CA VAL A 398 -33.72 3.68 13.22
C VAL A 398 -32.66 4.77 13.32
N LYS A 399 -32.82 5.81 12.51
CA LYS A 399 -31.85 6.90 12.27
C LYS A 399 -31.35 7.60 13.51
#